data_AF-A0ABD6ESC9-F1
#
_entry.id   AF-A0ABD6ESC9-F1
#
_cell.length_a   1.000
_cell.length_b   1.000
_cell.length_c   1.000
_cell.angle_alpha   90.00
_cell.angle_beta   90.00
_cell.angle_gamma   90.00
#
_symmetry.space_group_name_H-M   'P 1'
#
loop_
_entity.id
_entity.type
_entity.pdbx_description
1 polymer ?
#
loop_
_entity_poly.entity_id
_entity_poly.type
_entity_poly.pdbx_seq_one_letter_code
_entity_poly.pdbx_strand_id
1 'polypeptide(L)'
;MFGSSGLNMDSAGPIGVLCSAFAAGYKWKQRKSPTGVLDEERRLAILWNFLFQPILFTLIGFELSFTKMDLQTAGRSLAVLVIGLIFRCLTAYLVCFHCSFNKKEKLFVALAWTPKATVQAALAPMVLEWAENDMSTPNSYRRAGAVILTVAILAILISAPFGAIMIRLTASRLLQNHLSGC
;
A
#
# COMPACT_ATOMS: atom_id res chain seq x y z
N MET A 1 13.54 13.11 1.43
CA MET A 1 12.72 14.24 1.92
C MET A 1 13.55 15.43 2.38
N PHE A 2 14.78 15.25 2.89
CA PHE A 2 15.67 16.35 3.29
C PHE A 2 15.95 17.44 2.24
N GLY A 3 15.94 17.12 0.93
CA GLY A 3 16.11 18.12 -0.13
C GLY A 3 14.84 18.89 -0.53
N SER A 4 13.65 18.37 -0.20
CA SER A 4 12.34 18.97 -0.56
C SER A 4 11.94 20.09 0.40
N SER A 5 12.31 19.95 1.68
CA SER A 5 11.99 20.91 2.73
C SER A 5 12.68 22.26 2.53
N GLY A 6 13.78 22.32 1.77
CA GLY A 6 14.42 23.57 1.35
C GLY A 6 13.70 24.29 0.19
N LEU A 7 12.76 23.63 -0.51
CA LEU A 7 12.08 24.16 -1.70
C LEU A 7 10.57 24.37 -1.52
N ASN A 8 10.02 24.20 -0.30
CA ASN A 8 8.56 24.31 -0.04
C ASN A 8 7.69 23.41 -0.95
N MET A 9 8.22 22.25 -1.37
CA MET A 9 7.50 21.28 -2.21
C MET A 9 7.54 19.90 -1.56
N ASP A 10 6.74 19.67 -0.52
CA ASP A 10 6.75 18.43 0.27
C ASP A 10 6.39 17.17 -0.56
N SER A 11 5.65 17.34 -1.65
CA SER A 11 5.21 16.23 -2.52
C SER A 11 6.16 15.92 -3.69
N ALA A 12 7.17 16.72 -3.96
CA ALA A 12 8.04 16.54 -5.13
C ALA A 12 8.94 15.29 -5.01
N GLY A 13 9.34 14.93 -3.80
CA GLY A 13 10.24 13.79 -3.53
C GLY A 13 9.71 12.44 -4.05
N PRO A 14 8.54 11.95 -3.60
CA PRO A 14 7.99 10.68 -4.05
C PRO A 14 7.74 10.61 -5.57
N ILE A 15 7.27 11.72 -6.16
CA ILE A 15 7.01 11.81 -7.59
C ILE A 15 8.32 11.72 -8.39
N GLY A 16 9.38 12.42 -7.94
CA GLY A 16 10.70 12.35 -8.56
C GLY A 16 11.28 10.93 -8.53
N VAL A 17 11.13 10.23 -7.40
CA VAL A 17 11.54 8.82 -7.29
C VAL A 17 10.76 7.94 -8.27
N LEU A 18 9.43 8.11 -8.38
CA LEU A 18 8.61 7.36 -9.34
C LEU A 18 9.03 7.60 -10.79
N CYS A 19 9.24 8.87 -11.18
CA CYS A 19 9.70 9.21 -12.52
C CYS A 19 11.08 8.61 -12.82
N SER A 20 12.01 8.67 -11.86
CA SER A 20 13.36 8.10 -12.02
C SER A 20 13.32 6.57 -12.14
N ALA A 21 12.50 5.89 -11.34
CA ALA A 21 12.33 4.44 -11.39
C ALA A 21 11.72 4.00 -12.74
N PHE A 22 10.74 4.75 -13.24
CA PHE A 22 10.14 4.48 -14.55
C PHE A 22 11.14 4.69 -15.70
N ALA A 23 11.89 5.78 -15.67
CA ALA A 23 12.93 6.06 -16.67
C ALA A 23 14.04 4.99 -16.65
N ALA A 24 14.49 4.58 -15.47
CA ALA A 24 15.47 3.52 -15.29
C ALA A 24 14.95 2.17 -15.81
N GLY A 25 13.74 1.78 -15.43
CA GLY A 25 13.08 0.56 -15.92
C GLY A 25 12.92 0.54 -17.44
N TYR A 26 12.53 1.68 -18.03
CA TYR A 26 12.40 1.82 -19.49
C TYR A 26 13.75 1.67 -20.21
N LYS A 27 14.84 2.25 -19.68
CA LYS A 27 16.18 2.12 -20.26
C LYS A 27 16.78 0.73 -20.07
N TRP A 28 16.59 0.11 -18.91
CA TRP A 28 17.04 -1.25 -18.64
C TRP A 28 16.36 -2.26 -19.56
N LYS A 29 15.06 -2.09 -19.83
CA LYS A 29 14.31 -2.95 -20.76
C LYS A 29 14.77 -2.79 -22.22
N GLN A 30 15.28 -1.62 -22.61
CA GLN A 30 15.81 -1.40 -23.97
C GLN A 30 17.21 -1.99 -24.18
N ARG A 31 17.98 -2.24 -23.13
CA ARG A 31 19.19 -3.07 -23.23
C ARG A 31 18.74 -4.52 -23.44
N LYS A 32 18.90 -5.04 -24.65
CA LYS A 32 18.73 -6.47 -24.93
C LYS A 32 19.72 -7.27 -24.07
N SER A 33 19.25 -7.86 -22.98
CA SER A 33 20.04 -8.79 -22.17
C SER A 33 20.16 -10.12 -22.92
N PRO A 34 21.37 -10.67 -23.11
CA PRO A 34 21.57 -11.94 -23.85
C PRO A 34 20.87 -13.15 -23.21
N THR A 35 20.48 -13.06 -21.94
CA THR A 35 19.79 -14.11 -21.18
C THR A 35 18.30 -13.84 -20.97
N GLY A 36 17.76 -12.70 -21.42
CA GLY A 36 16.36 -12.31 -21.21
C GLY A 36 15.99 -11.95 -19.77
N VAL A 37 16.94 -12.04 -18.83
CA VAL A 37 16.78 -11.66 -17.42
C VAL A 37 17.54 -10.37 -17.17
N LEU A 38 16.90 -9.42 -16.47
CA LEU A 38 17.49 -8.16 -16.06
C LEU A 38 18.20 -8.37 -14.72
N ASP A 39 19.53 -8.48 -14.73
CA ASP A 39 20.34 -8.68 -13.51
C ASP A 39 20.11 -7.57 -12.46
N GLU A 40 19.80 -6.36 -12.91
CA GLU A 40 19.47 -5.21 -12.06
C GLU A 40 18.19 -5.43 -11.25
N GLU A 41 17.16 -6.04 -11.83
CA GLU A 41 15.91 -6.37 -11.12
C GLU A 41 16.18 -7.38 -10.01
N ARG A 42 17.04 -8.38 -10.28
CA ARG A 42 17.42 -9.39 -9.28
C ARG A 42 18.17 -8.77 -8.11
N ARG A 43 19.11 -7.85 -8.38
CA ARG A 43 19.86 -7.12 -7.33
C ARG A 43 18.93 -6.27 -6.48
N LEU A 44 18.01 -5.54 -7.10
CA LEU A 44 17.00 -4.74 -6.39
C LEU A 44 16.05 -5.62 -5.56
N ALA A 45 15.64 -6.78 -6.08
CA ALA A 45 14.80 -7.72 -5.37
C ALA A 45 15.50 -8.30 -4.12
N ILE A 46 16.78 -8.66 -4.24
CA ILE A 46 17.59 -9.10 -3.10
C ILE A 46 17.67 -7.98 -2.04
N LEU A 47 18.00 -6.76 -2.46
CA LEU A 47 18.07 -5.61 -1.56
C LEU A 47 16.74 -5.34 -0.85
N TRP A 48 15.63 -5.41 -1.59
CA TRP A 48 14.29 -5.26 -1.04
C TRP A 48 13.98 -6.33 0.01
N ASN A 49 14.20 -7.60 -0.33
CA ASN A 49 13.84 -8.73 0.54
C ASN A 49 14.69 -8.80 1.81
N PHE A 50 15.99 -8.51 1.72
CA PHE A 50 16.90 -8.63 2.85
C PHE A 50 16.99 -7.37 3.72
N LEU A 51 16.84 -6.18 3.13
CA LEU A 51 17.06 -4.92 3.85
C LEU A 51 15.74 -4.17 4.08
N PHE A 52 15.08 -3.74 3.01
CA PHE A 52 13.96 -2.81 3.12
C PHE A 52 12.71 -3.45 3.74
N GLN A 53 12.37 -4.66 3.32
CA GLN A 53 11.18 -5.35 3.81
C GLN A 53 11.21 -5.58 5.34
N PRO A 54 12.24 -6.21 5.94
CA PRO A 54 12.29 -6.41 7.39
C PRO A 54 12.38 -5.09 8.17
N ILE A 55 13.13 -4.09 7.69
CA ILE A 55 13.20 -2.77 8.33
C ILE A 55 11.82 -2.10 8.35
N LEU A 56 11.10 -2.13 7.24
CA LEU A 56 9.78 -1.51 7.12
C LEU A 56 8.76 -2.15 8.05
N PHE A 57 8.70 -3.49 8.12
CA PHE A 57 7.80 -4.16 9.05
C PHE A 57 8.20 -3.97 10.52
N THR A 58 9.50 -3.90 10.82
CA THR A 58 9.98 -3.61 12.18
C THR A 58 9.62 -2.19 12.60
N LEU A 59 9.79 -1.21 11.71
CA LEU A 59 9.46 0.19 11.99
C LEU A 59 7.96 0.40 12.18
N ILE A 60 7.13 -0.25 11.35
CA ILE A 60 5.68 -0.24 11.52
C ILE A 60 5.28 -0.85 12.88
N GLY A 61 5.96 -1.92 13.30
CA GLY A 61 5.74 -2.53 14.61
C GLY A 61 6.18 -1.63 15.78
N PHE A 62 7.24 -0.85 15.60
CA PHE A 62 7.72 0.10 16.60
C PHE A 62 6.78 1.31 16.76
N GLU A 63 6.24 1.83 15.66
CA GLU A 63 5.35 2.99 15.65
C GLU A 63 3.97 2.69 16.27
N LEU A 64 3.62 1.42 16.38
CA LEU A 64 2.34 0.96 16.89
C LEU A 64 2.23 1.15 18.42
N SER A 65 1.64 2.27 18.82
CA SER A 65 1.37 2.60 20.23
C SER A 65 -0.10 2.39 20.60
N PHE A 66 -0.39 1.29 21.29
CA PHE A 66 -1.74 1.00 21.82
C PHE A 66 -2.12 1.88 23.02
N THR A 67 -1.13 2.39 23.76
CA THR A 67 -1.33 3.18 24.97
C THR A 67 -2.01 4.53 24.71
N LYS A 68 -1.95 5.03 23.48
CA LYS A 68 -2.53 6.32 23.07
C LYS A 68 -3.99 6.21 22.61
N MET A 69 -4.57 5.00 22.58
CA MET A 69 -5.91 4.77 22.04
C MET A 69 -6.91 4.30 23.08
N ASP A 70 -8.06 4.95 23.10
CA ASP A 70 -9.27 4.40 23.70
C ASP A 70 -9.83 3.28 22.81
N LEU A 71 -10.13 2.12 23.41
CA LEU A 71 -10.53 0.91 22.69
C LEU A 71 -11.82 1.10 21.89
N GLN A 72 -12.73 1.98 22.36
CA GLN A 72 -13.96 2.28 21.63
C GLN A 72 -13.67 3.07 20.34
N THR A 73 -12.72 4.01 20.39
CA THR A 73 -12.33 4.81 19.22
C THR A 73 -11.64 3.92 18.17
N ALA A 74 -10.79 2.99 18.61
CA ALA A 74 -10.20 1.98 17.74
C ALA A 74 -11.29 1.11 17.08
N GLY A 75 -12.27 0.63 17.84
CA GLY A 75 -13.38 -0.17 17.30
C GLY A 75 -14.21 0.58 16.25
N ARG A 76 -14.56 1.85 16.50
CA ARG A 76 -15.30 2.68 15.52
C ARG A 76 -14.51 2.90 14.24
N SER A 77 -13.23 3.17 14.35
CA SER A 77 -12.36 3.38 13.18
C SER A 77 -12.21 2.11 12.33
N LEU A 78 -12.10 0.94 12.98
CA LEU A 78 -12.07 -0.34 12.30
C LEU A 78 -13.39 -0.62 11.56
N ALA A 79 -14.53 -0.30 12.17
CA ALA A 79 -15.82 -0.41 11.51
C ALA A 79 -15.90 0.46 10.24
N VAL A 80 -15.46 1.71 10.31
CA VAL A 80 -15.40 2.62 9.14
C VAL A 80 -14.50 2.05 8.04
N LEU A 81 -13.34 1.49 8.40
CA LEU A 81 -12.43 0.85 7.45
C LEU A 81 -13.08 -0.36 6.75
N VAL A 82 -13.75 -1.24 7.50
CA VAL A 82 -14.42 -2.42 6.93
C VAL A 82 -15.56 -2.01 6.01
N ILE A 83 -16.38 -1.03 6.41
CA ILE A 83 -17.47 -0.51 5.58
C ILE A 83 -16.91 0.09 4.28
N GLY A 84 -15.85 0.90 4.37
CA GLY A 84 -15.19 1.47 3.20
C GLY A 84 -14.62 0.39 2.26
N LEU A 85 -14.04 -0.67 2.82
CA LEU A 85 -13.52 -1.80 2.06
C LEU A 85 -14.64 -2.55 1.33
N ILE A 86 -15.78 -2.79 1.99
CA ILE A 86 -16.96 -3.43 1.38
C ILE A 86 -17.49 -2.58 0.23
N PHE A 87 -17.69 -1.28 0.46
CA PHE A 87 -18.21 -0.38 -0.58
C PHE A 87 -17.28 -0.36 -1.80
N ARG A 88 -15.96 -0.34 -1.57
CA ARG A 88 -15.00 -0.36 -2.66
C ARG A 88 -14.97 -1.69 -3.42
N CYS A 89 -15.05 -2.82 -2.73
CA CYS A 89 -15.20 -4.14 -3.38
C CYS A 89 -16.47 -4.19 -4.23
N LEU A 90 -17.57 -3.62 -3.74
CA LEU A 90 -18.83 -3.53 -4.48
C LEU A 90 -18.69 -2.63 -5.71
N THR A 91 -18.10 -1.45 -5.58
CA THR A 91 -17.84 -0.55 -6.72
C THR A 91 -16.93 -1.22 -7.76
N ALA A 92 -15.86 -1.88 -7.32
CA ALA A 92 -14.94 -2.56 -8.23
C ALA A 92 -15.65 -3.70 -8.98
N TYR A 93 -16.53 -4.45 -8.32
CA TYR A 93 -17.39 -5.44 -8.96
C TYR A 93 -18.35 -4.82 -9.99
N LEU A 94 -18.98 -3.70 -9.66
CA LEU A 94 -19.88 -2.96 -10.56
C LEU A 94 -19.15 -2.43 -11.80
N VAL A 95 -17.93 -1.88 -11.65
CA VAL A 95 -17.11 -1.41 -12.77
C VAL A 95 -16.71 -2.59 -13.68
N CYS A 96 -16.37 -3.73 -13.09
CA CYS A 96 -16.07 -4.94 -13.86
C CYS A 96 -17.30 -5.55 -14.54
N PHE A 97 -18.52 -5.18 -14.17
CA PHE A 97 -19.75 -5.70 -14.79
C PHE A 97 -19.78 -5.43 -16.31
N HIS A 98 -19.28 -4.27 -16.74
CA HIS A 98 -19.21 -3.85 -18.14
C HIS A 98 -18.12 -4.54 -18.97
N CYS A 99 -17.18 -5.27 -18.36
CA CYS A 99 -16.18 -6.00 -19.13
C CYS A 99 -16.70 -7.38 -19.57
N SER A 100 -16.34 -7.84 -20.76
CA SER A 100 -16.64 -9.19 -21.28
C SER A 100 -15.74 -10.27 -20.66
N PHE A 101 -15.64 -10.28 -19.32
CA PHE A 101 -14.84 -11.24 -18.57
C PHE A 101 -15.72 -12.25 -17.83
N ASN A 102 -15.18 -13.42 -17.54
CA ASN A 102 -15.88 -14.46 -16.79
C ASN A 102 -16.11 -14.00 -15.34
N LYS A 103 -17.16 -14.48 -14.65
CA LYS A 103 -17.50 -14.02 -13.28
C LYS A 103 -16.33 -14.14 -12.29
N LYS A 104 -15.43 -15.11 -12.51
CA LYS A 104 -14.21 -15.35 -11.72
C LYS A 104 -13.10 -14.32 -12.00
N GLU A 105 -12.97 -13.86 -13.24
CA GLU A 105 -11.99 -12.83 -13.64
C GLU A 105 -12.43 -11.44 -13.18
N LYS A 106 -13.74 -11.15 -13.25
CA LYS A 106 -14.31 -9.91 -12.69
C LYS A 106 -14.02 -9.79 -11.20
N LEU A 107 -14.18 -10.88 -10.45
CA LEU A 107 -13.83 -10.92 -9.03
C LEU A 107 -12.31 -10.76 -8.82
N PHE A 108 -11.47 -11.36 -9.66
CA PHE A 108 -10.01 -11.18 -9.58
C PHE A 108 -9.58 -9.73 -9.80
N VAL A 109 -10.09 -9.08 -10.84
CA VAL A 109 -9.77 -7.68 -11.14
C VAL A 109 -10.28 -6.78 -10.03
N ALA A 110 -11.50 -7.00 -9.53
CA ALA A 110 -12.05 -6.24 -8.42
C ALA A 110 -11.22 -6.40 -7.13
N LEU A 111 -10.74 -7.61 -6.84
CA LEU A 111 -9.86 -7.88 -5.70
C LEU A 111 -8.44 -7.33 -5.91
N ALA A 112 -7.89 -7.39 -7.12
CA ALA A 112 -6.60 -6.78 -7.46
C ALA A 112 -6.62 -5.24 -7.36
N TRP A 113 -7.79 -4.63 -7.61
CA TRP A 113 -8.05 -3.20 -7.40
C TRP A 113 -8.33 -2.83 -5.95
N THR A 114 -8.38 -3.80 -5.04
CA THR A 114 -8.46 -3.52 -3.61
C THR A 114 -7.17 -2.81 -3.19
N PRO A 115 -7.26 -1.55 -2.73
CA PRO A 115 -6.09 -0.75 -2.44
C PRO A 115 -5.40 -1.41 -1.25
N LYS A 116 -4.16 -1.82 -1.48
CA LYS A 116 -3.28 -2.18 -0.39
C LYS A 116 -3.16 -0.90 0.45
N ALA A 117 -3.62 -0.91 1.70
CA ALA A 117 -3.69 0.23 2.63
C ALA A 117 -2.34 1.00 2.85
N THR A 118 -1.30 0.60 2.13
CA THR A 118 0.02 1.20 2.00
C THR A 118 0.03 2.70 1.72
N VAL A 119 -0.85 3.25 0.87
CA VAL A 119 -0.89 4.72 0.62
C VAL A 119 -1.36 5.46 1.86
N GLN A 120 -2.37 4.92 2.55
CA GLN A 120 -2.88 5.53 3.79
C GLN A 120 -1.82 5.46 4.90
N ALA A 121 -1.07 4.37 4.96
CA ALA A 121 0.01 4.21 5.92
C ALA A 121 1.21 5.10 5.66
N ALA A 122 1.53 5.39 4.40
CA ALA A 122 2.61 6.31 4.04
C ALA A 122 2.23 7.77 4.36
N LEU A 123 0.94 8.12 4.21
CA LEU A 123 0.45 9.48 4.46
C LEU A 123 0.12 9.75 5.94
N ALA A 124 -0.24 8.73 6.72
CA ALA A 124 -0.65 8.91 8.11
C ALA A 124 0.42 9.57 9.02
N PRO A 125 1.72 9.23 8.90
CA PRO A 125 2.78 9.93 9.65
C PRO A 125 2.88 11.41 9.28
N MET A 126 2.69 11.75 8.00
CA MET A 126 2.75 13.14 7.52
C MET A 126 1.66 14.01 8.16
N VAL A 127 0.46 13.44 8.35
CA VAL A 127 -0.65 14.15 9.02
C VAL A 127 -0.33 14.43 10.48
N LEU A 128 0.32 13.49 11.17
CA LEU A 128 0.76 13.70 12.55
C LEU A 128 1.85 14.79 12.61
N GLU A 129 2.85 14.72 11.73
CA GLU A 129 3.93 15.71 11.65
C GLU A 129 3.40 17.13 11.38
N TRP A 130 2.42 17.27 10.48
CA TRP A 130 1.74 18.56 10.25
C TRP A 130 1.00 19.06 11.50
N ALA A 131 0.30 18.17 12.21
CA ALA A 131 -0.42 18.52 13.44
C ALA A 131 0.51 18.83 14.63
N GLU A 132 1.78 18.41 14.59
CA GLU A 132 2.77 18.73 15.61
C GLU A 132 3.54 20.02 15.33
N ASN A 133 3.80 20.32 14.06
CA ASN A 133 4.54 21.51 13.62
C ASN A 133 3.69 22.79 13.65
N ASP A 134 2.37 22.70 13.54
CA ASP A 134 1.50 23.85 13.72
C ASP A 134 1.27 24.15 15.21
N MET A 135 1.92 25.20 15.72
CA MET A 135 1.87 25.61 17.14
C MET A 135 0.48 26.12 17.57
N SER A 136 -0.40 26.37 16.59
CA SER A 136 -1.77 26.89 16.74
C SER A 136 -2.80 25.79 16.99
N THR A 137 -2.44 24.52 16.80
CA THR A 137 -3.42 23.44 16.76
C THR A 137 -3.76 22.95 18.18
N PRO A 138 -5.06 22.83 18.54
CA PRO A 138 -5.46 22.26 19.82
C PRO A 138 -4.89 20.85 20.07
N ASN A 139 -4.57 20.51 21.32
CA ASN A 139 -4.06 19.19 21.74
C ASN A 139 -4.92 18.00 21.24
N SER A 140 -6.19 18.23 20.89
CA SER A 140 -7.10 17.26 20.28
C SER A 140 -6.64 16.78 18.89
N TYR A 141 -6.03 17.64 18.07
CA TYR A 141 -5.58 17.28 16.71
C TYR A 141 -4.33 16.42 16.73
N ARG A 142 -3.39 16.69 17.64
CA ARG A 142 -2.21 15.83 17.85
C ARG A 142 -2.64 14.42 18.27
N ARG A 143 -3.61 14.32 19.17
CA ARG A 143 -4.17 13.03 19.59
C ARG A 143 -4.91 12.34 18.44
N ALA A 144 -5.67 13.08 17.62
CA ALA A 144 -6.34 12.55 16.44
C ALA A 144 -5.35 12.02 15.38
N GLY A 145 -4.23 12.71 15.14
CA GLY A 145 -3.17 12.25 14.24
C GLY A 145 -2.55 10.93 14.69
N ALA A 146 -2.23 10.79 15.98
CA ALA A 146 -1.73 9.54 16.54
C ALA A 146 -2.76 8.40 16.44
N VAL A 147 -4.05 8.73 16.61
CA VAL A 147 -5.14 7.76 16.40
C VAL A 147 -5.17 7.31 14.94
N ILE A 148 -5.18 8.23 13.98
CA ILE A 148 -5.20 7.91 12.54
C ILE A 148 -4.00 7.06 12.14
N LEU A 149 -2.80 7.36 12.66
CA LEU A 149 -1.58 6.59 12.41
C LEU A 149 -1.71 5.13 12.87
N THR A 150 -2.10 4.90 14.13
CA THR A 150 -2.26 3.54 14.66
C THR A 150 -3.39 2.79 13.94
N VAL A 151 -4.50 3.47 13.57
CA VAL A 151 -5.57 2.86 12.77
C VAL A 151 -5.07 2.43 11.39
N ALA A 152 -4.28 3.27 10.71
CA ALA A 152 -3.72 2.95 9.41
C ALA A 152 -2.79 1.74 9.48
N ILE A 153 -1.96 1.64 10.53
CA ILE A 153 -1.09 0.49 10.74
C ILE A 153 -1.91 -0.79 11.01
N LEU A 154 -2.92 -0.73 11.88
CA LEU A 154 -3.81 -1.86 12.14
C LEU A 154 -4.55 -2.29 10.86
N ALA A 155 -4.96 -1.34 10.03
CA ALA A 155 -5.57 -1.62 8.73
C ALA A 155 -4.63 -2.40 7.81
N ILE A 156 -3.34 -2.04 7.74
CA ILE A 156 -2.35 -2.82 6.96
C ILE A 156 -2.19 -4.22 7.53
N LEU A 157 -2.06 -4.34 8.86
CA LEU A 157 -1.80 -5.62 9.51
C LEU A 157 -2.91 -6.62 9.25
N ILE A 158 -4.15 -6.15 9.14
CA ILE A 158 -5.32 -6.98 8.80
C ILE A 158 -5.44 -7.15 7.27
N SER A 159 -5.25 -6.09 6.49
CA SER A 159 -5.45 -6.10 5.04
C SER A 159 -4.37 -6.87 4.29
N ALA A 160 -3.14 -6.92 4.79
CA ALA A 160 -2.03 -7.66 4.19
C ALA A 160 -2.27 -9.19 4.15
N PRO A 161 -2.58 -9.88 5.27
CA PRO A 161 -2.90 -11.29 5.25
C PRO A 161 -4.21 -11.56 4.51
N PHE A 162 -5.23 -10.72 4.68
CA PHE A 162 -6.49 -10.85 3.94
C PHE A 162 -6.28 -10.78 2.42
N GLY A 163 -5.52 -9.78 1.96
CA GLY A 163 -5.15 -9.63 0.55
C GLY A 163 -4.30 -10.80 0.04
N ALA A 164 -3.35 -11.30 0.84
CA ALA A 164 -2.56 -12.47 0.47
C ALA A 164 -3.42 -13.73 0.31
N ILE A 165 -4.37 -13.97 1.22
CA ILE A 165 -5.32 -15.08 1.13
C ILE A 165 -6.19 -14.94 -0.13
N MET A 166 -6.74 -13.76 -0.39
CA MET A 166 -7.57 -13.50 -1.56
C MET A 166 -6.82 -13.71 -2.88
N ILE A 167 -5.57 -13.24 -2.96
CA ILE A 167 -4.72 -13.44 -4.13
C ILE A 167 -4.40 -14.92 -4.31
N ARG A 168 -4.04 -15.66 -3.24
CA ARG A 168 -3.74 -17.11 -3.36
C ARG A 168 -4.95 -17.93 -3.81
N LEU A 169 -6.13 -17.64 -3.28
CA LEU A 169 -7.37 -18.31 -3.68
C LEU A 169 -7.76 -18.00 -5.13
N THR A 170 -7.53 -16.77 -5.58
CA THR A 170 -7.93 -16.38 -6.94
C THR A 170 -6.86 -16.74 -7.98
N ALA A 171 -5.58 -16.66 -7.63
CA ALA A 171 -4.47 -17.10 -8.48
C ALA A 171 -4.56 -18.61 -8.75
N SER A 172 -4.84 -19.44 -7.75
CA SER A 172 -5.01 -20.89 -7.94
C SER A 172 -6.20 -21.23 -8.87
N ARG A 173 -7.27 -20.45 -8.82
CA ARG A 173 -8.46 -20.63 -9.67
C ARG A 173 -8.26 -20.16 -11.12
N LEU A 174 -7.32 -19.23 -11.38
CA LEU A 174 -7.14 -18.59 -12.68
C LEU A 174 -5.90 -19.08 -13.44
N LEU A 175 -4.79 -19.40 -12.76
CA LEU A 175 -3.56 -19.91 -13.41
C LEU A 175 -3.63 -21.38 -13.82
N GLN A 176 -4.54 -22.19 -13.26
CA GLN A 176 -4.65 -23.61 -13.65
C GLN A 176 -5.11 -23.80 -15.10
N ASN A 177 -5.72 -22.79 -15.74
CA ASN A 177 -6.16 -22.87 -17.14
C ASN A 177 -5.07 -22.52 -18.16
N HIS A 178 -3.89 -22.05 -17.73
CA HIS A 178 -2.80 -21.68 -18.66
C HIS A 178 -1.58 -22.61 -18.60
N LEU A 179 -1.48 -23.50 -17.60
CA LEU A 179 -0.40 -24.47 -17.46
C LEU A 179 -0.73 -25.87 -18.04
N SER A 180 -1.96 -26.10 -18.50
CA SER A 180 -2.39 -27.34 -19.14
C SER A 180 -2.38 -27.29 -20.67
N GLY A 181 -1.74 -26.26 -21.25
CA GLY A 181 -1.61 -26.05 -22.69
C GLY A 181 -0.18 -25.73 -23.16
N CYS A 182 0.84 -26.18 -22.44
CA CYS A 182 2.23 -26.26 -22.91
C CYS A 182 2.68 -27.72 -22.90
#